data_AF-A0A3M8EKF5-F1
#
_entry.id   AF-A0A3M8EKF5-F1
#
_cell.length_a   1.000
_cell.length_b   1.000
_cell.length_c   1.000
_cell.angle_alpha   90.00
_cell.angle_beta   90.00
_cell.angle_gamma   90.00
#
_symmetry.space_group_name_H-M   'P 1'
#
loop_
_entity.id
_entity.type
_entity.pdbx_description
1 polymer ?
#
loop_
_entity_poly.entity_id
_entity_poly.type
_entity_poly.pdbx_seq_one_letter_code
_entity_poly.pdbx_strand_id
1 'polypeptide(L)'
;MKYKLIQKPNPRELKSQRKWYASPVKEGTINHYQLSKNIAAKSSITRSTVMYVLENMVKEIPHYLIEGYSVNLNDLGTLRLSFSNEGVNDPEEFSSDNIKSVRVIFTPSPKFKRTLSSVEYERAE
;
A
#
# COMPACT_ATOMS: atom_id res chain seq x y z
N MET A 1 -12.85 13.79 -1.84
CA MET A 1 -11.39 13.76 -2.08
C MET A 1 -11.02 14.96 -2.91
N LYS A 2 -10.17 15.84 -2.38
CA LYS A 2 -9.70 17.01 -3.12
C LYS A 2 -8.71 16.61 -4.23
N TYR A 3 -8.80 17.24 -5.39
CA TYR A 3 -7.84 17.05 -6.48
C TYR A 3 -7.43 18.39 -7.09
N LYS A 4 -6.22 18.44 -7.65
CA LYS A 4 -5.75 19.57 -8.47
C LYS A 4 -5.40 19.10 -9.87
N LEU A 5 -5.50 19.99 -10.85
CA LEU A 5 -5.09 19.69 -12.21
C LEU A 5 -3.60 19.98 -12.37
N ILE A 6 -2.88 19.03 -12.95
CA ILE A 6 -1.46 19.17 -13.29
C ILE A 6 -1.24 18.78 -14.75
N GLN A 7 -0.35 19.49 -15.44
CA GLN A 7 0.07 19.12 -16.78
C GLN A 7 1.19 18.08 -16.73
N LYS A 8 1.02 16.98 -17.46
CA LYS A 8 2.07 15.95 -17.64
C LYS A 8 2.19 15.56 -19.11
N PRO A 9 3.40 15.22 -19.58
CA PRO A 9 3.58 14.56 -20.88
C PRO A 9 3.10 13.11 -20.80
N ASN A 10 2.75 12.51 -21.94
CA ASN A 10 2.57 11.07 -22.04
C ASN A 10 3.92 10.36 -21.83
N PRO A 11 4.08 9.43 -20.87
CA PRO A 11 5.34 8.73 -20.65
C PRO A 11 5.87 7.95 -21.86
N ARG A 12 4.99 7.53 -22.78
CA ARG A 12 5.37 6.84 -24.02
C ARG A 12 5.74 7.80 -25.16
N GLU A 13 5.34 9.07 -25.06
CA GLU A 13 5.49 10.08 -26.10
C GLU A 13 5.87 11.43 -25.48
N LEU A 14 7.12 11.51 -24.99
CA LEU A 14 7.59 12.67 -24.22
C LEU A 14 7.57 14.00 -25.00
N LYS A 15 7.56 13.94 -26.33
CA LYS A 15 7.51 15.10 -27.24
C LYS A 15 6.09 15.58 -27.56
N SER A 16 5.06 14.85 -27.12
CA SER A 16 3.65 15.23 -27.35
C SER A 16 3.22 16.42 -26.50
N GLN A 17 2.15 17.10 -26.91
CA GLN A 17 1.54 18.17 -26.12
C GLN A 17 1.13 17.64 -24.74
N ARG A 18 1.47 18.40 -23.69
CA ARG A 18 1.12 18.04 -22.31
C ARG A 18 -0.39 18.03 -22.13
N LYS A 19 -0.88 17.01 -21.42
CA LYS A 19 -2.30 16.86 -21.06
C LYS A 19 -2.51 17.18 -19.58
N TRP A 20 -3.73 17.60 -19.23
CA TRP A 20 -4.14 17.83 -17.85
C TRP A 20 -4.59 16.53 -17.20
N TYR A 21 -4.09 16.26 -16.00
CA TYR A 21 -4.45 15.10 -15.19
C TYR A 21 -4.88 15.54 -13.80
N ALA A 22 -5.89 14.88 -13.23
CA ALA A 22 -6.23 15.03 -11.84
C ALA A 22 -5.16 14.38 -10.96
N SER A 23 -4.67 15.14 -9.97
CA SER A 23 -3.75 14.64 -8.94
C SER A 23 -4.41 14.79 -7.58
N PRO A 24 -4.43 13.75 -6.74
CA PRO A 24 -5.00 13.84 -5.39
C PRO A 24 -4.25 14.87 -4.55
N VAL A 25 -4.99 15.63 -3.75
CA VAL A 25 -4.46 16.51 -2.71
C VAL A 25 -4.65 15.80 -1.37
N LYS A 26 -3.55 15.52 -0.67
CA LYS A 26 -3.57 14.86 0.64
C LYS A 26 -3.85 15.91 1.72
N GLU A 27 -4.86 15.66 2.55
CA GLU A 27 -5.19 16.52 3.70
C GLU A 27 -4.14 16.38 4.82
N GLY A 28 -3.54 15.20 4.95
CA GLY A 28 -2.52 14.94 5.96
C GLY A 28 -2.20 13.46 6.09
N THR A 29 -1.52 13.12 7.17
CA THR A 29 -1.16 11.74 7.52
C THR A 29 -1.73 11.40 8.88
N ILE A 30 -2.57 10.37 8.96
CA ILE A 30 -3.00 9.79 10.23
C ILE A 30 -1.92 8.83 10.71
N ASN A 31 -1.31 9.14 11.85
CA ASN A 31 -0.27 8.30 12.43
C ASN A 31 -0.84 7.25 13.39
N HIS A 32 0.04 6.38 13.88
CA HIS A 32 -0.33 5.31 14.80
C HIS A 32 -1.03 5.83 16.07
N TYR A 33 -0.52 6.89 16.69
CA TYR A 33 -1.14 7.51 17.86
C TYR A 33 -2.60 7.91 17.60
N GLN A 34 -2.84 8.61 16.49
CA GLN A 34 -4.17 9.11 16.12
C GLN A 34 -5.12 7.98 15.76
N LEU A 35 -4.65 6.97 15.01
CA LEU A 35 -5.45 5.80 14.67
C LEU A 35 -5.88 5.04 15.93
N SER A 36 -4.94 4.77 16.84
CA SER A 36 -5.21 4.07 18.10
C SER A 36 -6.18 4.84 18.98
N LYS A 37 -6.09 6.18 19.02
CA LYS A 37 -7.04 7.03 19.73
C LYS A 37 -8.45 6.90 19.15
N ASN A 38 -8.58 6.92 17.83
CA ASN A 38 -9.87 6.83 17.13
C ASN A 38 -10.53 5.45 17.29
N ILE A 39 -9.75 4.37 17.32
CA ILE A 39 -10.24 3.02 17.58
C ILE A 39 -10.69 2.90 19.04
N ALA A 40 -9.84 3.32 19.98
CA ALA A 40 -10.15 3.26 21.41
C ALA A 40 -11.45 3.99 21.74
N ALA A 41 -11.68 5.17 21.17
CA ALA A 41 -12.91 5.95 21.34
C ALA A 41 -14.19 5.24 20.88
N LYS A 42 -14.08 4.18 20.07
CA LYS A 42 -15.19 3.38 19.54
C LYS A 42 -15.29 2.00 20.20
N SER A 43 -14.57 1.77 21.29
CA SER A 43 -14.41 0.46 21.92
C SER A 43 -14.26 0.58 23.44
N SER A 44 -14.27 -0.55 24.14
CA SER A 44 -14.03 -0.59 25.58
C SER A 44 -12.56 -0.79 25.95
N ILE A 45 -11.62 -0.70 25.00
CA ILE A 45 -10.19 -0.90 25.23
C ILE A 45 -9.42 0.43 25.24
N THR A 46 -8.32 0.46 26.00
CA THR A 46 -7.50 1.66 26.09
C THR A 46 -6.72 1.90 24.79
N ARG A 47 -6.43 3.16 24.49
CA ARG A 47 -5.54 3.55 23.39
C ARG A 47 -4.19 2.84 23.46
N SER A 48 -3.63 2.68 24.66
CA SER A 48 -2.35 2.00 24.85
C SER A 48 -2.41 0.53 24.43
N THR A 49 -3.52 -0.15 24.73
CA THR A 49 -3.77 -1.53 24.28
C THR A 49 -3.87 -1.62 22.75
N VAL A 50 -4.62 -0.71 22.11
CA VAL A 50 -4.73 -0.70 20.63
C VAL A 50 -3.36 -0.49 19.99
N MET A 51 -2.60 0.48 20.51
CA MET A 51 -1.28 0.79 20.00
C MET A 51 -0.33 -0.41 20.15
N TYR A 52 -0.35 -1.07 21.31
CA TYR A 52 0.44 -2.29 21.53
C TYR A 52 0.10 -3.39 20.51
N VAL A 53 -1.18 -3.66 20.24
CA VAL A 53 -1.58 -4.69 19.28
C VAL A 53 -1.09 -4.36 17.87
N LEU A 54 -1.29 -3.12 17.42
CA LEU A 54 -0.85 -2.68 16.11
C LEU A 54 0.68 -2.68 15.97
N GLU A 55 1.43 -2.33 17.02
CA GLU A 55 2.90 -2.40 17.03
C GLU A 55 3.39 -3.85 16.90
N ASN A 56 2.78 -4.78 17.63
CA ASN A 56 3.13 -6.20 17.51
C ASN A 56 2.75 -6.75 16.14
N MET A 57 1.60 -6.39 15.58
CA MET A 57 1.22 -6.79 14.22
C MET A 57 2.27 -6.34 13.18
N VAL A 58 2.81 -5.11 13.30
CA VAL A 58 3.86 -4.60 12.41
C VAL A 58 5.19 -5.36 12.59
N LYS A 59 5.46 -5.94 13.76
CA LYS A 59 6.65 -6.76 14.03
C LYS A 59 6.50 -8.19 13.51
N GLU A 60 5.32 -8.79 13.68
CA GLU A 60 5.07 -10.20 13.32
C GLU A 60 4.90 -10.40 11.81
N ILE A 61 4.26 -9.47 11.10
CA ILE A 61 4.03 -9.62 9.65
C ILE A 61 5.33 -9.87 8.87
N PRO A 62 6.41 -9.06 9.03
CA PRO A 62 7.67 -9.30 8.33
C PRO A 62 8.27 -10.69 8.56
N HIS A 63 8.12 -11.25 9.77
CA HIS A 63 8.62 -12.58 10.10
C HIS A 63 7.98 -13.65 9.21
N TYR A 64 6.63 -13.69 9.17
CA TYR A 64 5.91 -14.62 8.30
C TYR A 64 6.16 -14.39 6.81
N LEU A 65 6.34 -13.14 6.40
CA LEU A 65 6.66 -12.82 5.01
C LEU A 65 8.01 -13.42 4.59
N ILE A 66 9.04 -13.31 5.43
CA ILE A 66 10.38 -13.87 5.17
C ILE A 66 10.35 -15.40 5.09
N GLU A 67 9.48 -16.05 5.87
CA GLU A 67 9.24 -17.49 5.81
C GLU A 67 8.47 -17.95 4.55
N GLY A 68 8.08 -17.02 3.69
CA GLY A 68 7.37 -17.32 2.43
C GLY A 68 5.86 -17.36 2.55
N TYR A 69 5.29 -17.08 3.74
CA TYR A 69 3.85 -16.97 3.90
C TYR A 69 3.31 -15.64 3.35
N SER A 70 2.04 -15.65 2.94
CA SER A 70 1.25 -14.43 2.80
C SER A 70 0.40 -14.21 4.04
N VAL A 71 0.31 -12.97 4.52
CA VAL A 71 -0.54 -12.62 5.66
C VAL A 71 -1.84 -12.00 5.15
N ASN A 72 -2.97 -12.67 5.39
CA ASN A 72 -4.30 -12.16 5.09
C ASN A 72 -4.94 -11.53 6.34
N LEU A 73 -5.32 -10.27 6.23
CA LEU A 73 -6.01 -9.50 7.27
C LEU A 73 -7.50 -9.33 6.91
N ASN A 74 -8.12 -10.40 6.43
CA ASN A 74 -9.53 -10.47 6.04
C ASN A 74 -9.97 -9.30 5.14
N ASP A 75 -10.88 -8.49 5.67
CA ASP A 75 -11.50 -7.36 5.00
C ASP A 75 -10.53 -6.23 4.64
N LEU A 76 -9.31 -6.21 5.20
CA LEU A 76 -8.29 -5.26 4.81
C LEU A 76 -7.63 -5.69 3.49
N GLY A 77 -7.05 -6.89 3.46
CA GLY A 77 -6.36 -7.42 2.30
C GLY A 77 -5.25 -8.39 2.65
N THR A 78 -4.41 -8.69 1.66
CA THR A 78 -3.30 -9.66 1.78
C THR A 78 -1.96 -8.99 1.53
N LEU A 79 -0.99 -9.25 2.40
CA LEU A 79 0.42 -8.90 2.24
C LEU A 79 1.20 -10.14 1.81
N ARG A 80 2.07 -10.01 0.82
CA ARG A 80 2.99 -11.08 0.39
C ARG A 80 4.32 -10.53 -0.09
N LEU A 81 5.37 -11.36 -0.02
CA LEU A 81 6.62 -11.05 -0.72
C LEU A 81 6.49 -11.25 -2.23
N SER A 82 7.21 -10.43 -2.96
CA SER A 82 7.48 -10.60 -4.38
C SER A 82 8.90 -10.14 -4.64
N PHE A 83 9.58 -10.80 -5.55
CA PHE A 83 10.91 -10.40 -5.96
C PHE A 83 10.96 -10.16 -7.46
N SER A 84 11.92 -9.34 -7.89
CA SER A 84 12.33 -9.23 -9.29
C SER A 84 13.63 -9.98 -9.49
N ASN A 85 13.80 -10.62 -10.64
CA ASN A 85 15.03 -11.27 -11.02
C ASN A 85 15.46 -10.87 -12.43
N GLU A 86 16.70 -11.16 -12.77
CA GLU A 86 17.14 -11.24 -14.16
C GLU A 86 16.69 -12.58 -14.75
N GLY A 87 16.23 -12.56 -16.00
CA GLY A 87 15.97 -13.78 -16.75
C GLY A 87 17.28 -14.35 -17.31
N VAL A 88 17.41 -15.67 -17.26
CA VAL A 88 18.51 -16.43 -17.88
C VAL A 88 17.95 -17.26 -19.04
N ASN A 89 18.82 -17.68 -19.96
CA ASN A 89 18.40 -18.49 -21.11
C ASN A 89 18.37 -19.99 -20.77
N ASP A 90 19.23 -20.43 -19.86
CA ASP A 90 19.30 -21.82 -19.38
C ASP A 90 19.03 -21.87 -17.85
N PRO A 91 18.15 -22.75 -17.36
CA PRO A 91 17.92 -22.91 -15.92
C PRO A 91 19.17 -23.17 -15.08
N GLU A 92 20.20 -23.82 -15.63
CA GLU A 92 21.46 -24.10 -14.94
C GLU A 92 22.29 -22.82 -14.67
N GLU A 93 22.04 -21.74 -15.41
CA GLU A 93 22.67 -20.43 -15.20
C GLU A 93 22.02 -19.61 -14.08
N PHE A 94 20.86 -20.04 -13.56
CA PHE A 94 20.15 -19.30 -12.53
C PHE A 94 20.69 -19.58 -11.12
N SER A 95 20.98 -18.52 -10.38
CA SER A 95 21.33 -18.56 -8.95
C SER A 95 20.54 -17.53 -8.15
N SER A 96 20.68 -17.57 -6.82
CA SER A 96 20.11 -16.54 -5.94
C SER A 96 20.61 -15.13 -6.26
N ASP A 97 21.78 -14.99 -6.90
CA ASP A 97 22.36 -13.69 -7.26
C ASP A 97 21.59 -13.00 -8.39
N ASN A 98 20.81 -13.76 -9.19
CA ASN A 98 19.91 -13.18 -10.18
C ASN A 98 18.70 -12.48 -9.53
N ILE A 99 18.44 -12.69 -8.23
CA ILE A 99 17.35 -12.03 -7.50
C ILE A 99 17.78 -10.61 -7.09
N LYS A 100 17.19 -9.61 -7.75
CA LYS A 100 17.61 -8.20 -7.64
C LYS A 100 16.99 -7.42 -6.50
N SER A 101 15.71 -7.66 -6.22
CA SER A 101 14.98 -6.87 -5.22
C SER A 101 13.82 -7.64 -4.66
N VAL A 102 13.61 -7.50 -3.35
CA VAL A 102 12.43 -8.00 -2.63
C VAL A 102 11.53 -6.81 -2.31
N ARG A 103 10.23 -6.97 -2.55
CA ARG A 103 9.20 -5.98 -2.24
C ARG A 103 8.01 -6.65 -1.58
N VAL A 104 7.28 -5.88 -0.77
CA VAL A 104 5.99 -6.30 -0.21
C VAL A 104 4.88 -5.82 -1.15
N ILE A 105 4.00 -6.75 -1.53
CA ILE A 105 2.77 -6.43 -2.27
C ILE A 105 1.60 -6.47 -1.30
N PHE A 106 0.89 -5.36 -1.19
CA PHE A 106 -0.44 -5.32 -0.57
C PHE A 106 -1.52 -5.42 -1.64
N THR A 107 -2.39 -6.42 -1.52
CA THR A 107 -3.58 -6.58 -2.36
C THR A 107 -4.82 -6.27 -1.52
N PRO A 108 -5.50 -5.13 -1.76
CA PRO A 108 -6.71 -4.79 -1.03
C PRO A 108 -7.82 -5.83 -1.24
N SER A 109 -8.57 -6.14 -0.20
CA SER A 109 -9.71 -7.07 -0.28
C SER A 109 -10.81 -6.51 -1.21
N PRO A 110 -11.70 -7.36 -1.75
CA PRO A 110 -12.87 -6.88 -2.50
C PRO A 110 -13.75 -5.92 -1.68
N LYS A 111 -13.91 -6.16 -0.38
CA LYS A 111 -14.69 -5.28 0.50
C LYS A 111 -14.03 -3.92 0.66
N PHE A 112 -12.71 -3.90 0.87
CA PHE A 112 -11.92 -2.66 0.96
C PHE A 112 -12.08 -1.81 -0.30
N LYS A 113 -11.97 -2.43 -1.49
CA LYS A 113 -12.15 -1.74 -2.78
C LYS A 113 -13.56 -1.15 -2.93
N ARG A 114 -14.60 -1.90 -2.54
CA ARG A 114 -16.00 -1.42 -2.58
C ARG A 114 -16.24 -0.26 -1.62
N THR A 115 -15.67 -0.28 -0.42
CA THR A 115 -15.79 0.86 0.50
C THR A 115 -15.16 2.13 -0.06
N LEU A 116 -14.12 2.01 -0.88
CA LEU A 116 -13.46 3.15 -1.51
C LEU A 116 -14.08 3.60 -2.84
N SER A 117 -15.06 2.87 -3.40
CA SER A 117 -15.68 3.27 -4.67
C SER A 117 -16.68 4.43 -4.52
N SER A 118 -17.11 4.76 -3.30
CA SER A 118 -18.03 5.87 -3.02
C SER A 118 -17.32 7.21 -2.76
N VAL A 119 -16.06 7.35 -3.19
CA VAL A 119 -15.31 8.60 -3.00
C VAL A 119 -15.83 9.67 -3.96
N GLU A 120 -16.37 10.75 -3.41
CA GLU A 120 -16.72 11.97 -4.16
C GLU A 120 -15.47 12.83 -4.41
N TYR A 121 -15.46 13.58 -5.51
CA TYR A 121 -14.29 14.39 -5.92
C TYR A 121 -14.63 15.87 -5.97
N GLU A 122 -13.73 16.67 -5.40
CA GLU A 122 -13.85 18.13 -5.36
C GLU A 122 -12.55 18.75 -5.86
N ARG A 123 -12.63 19.78 -6.68
CA ARG A 123 -11.43 20.48 -7.15
C ARG A 123 -10.93 21.39 -6.02
N ALA A 124 -9.68 21.21 -5.61
CA ALA A 124 -9.02 22.16 -4.73
C ALA A 124 -8.79 23.46 -5.50
N GLU A 125 -9.19 24.58 -4.89
CA GLU A 125 -8.82 25.93 -5.33
C GLU A 125 -7.30 26.14 -5.29
#